data_AF-A0A7S4FCD5-F1
#
_entry.id   AF-A0A7S4FCD5-F1
#
_cell.length_a   1.000
_cell.length_b   1.000
_cell.length_c   1.000
_cell.angle_alpha   90.00
_cell.angle_beta   90.00
_cell.angle_gamma   90.00
#
_symmetry.space_group_name_H-M   'P 1'
#
loop_
_entity.id
_entity.type
_entity.pdbx_description
1 polymer ?
#
loop_
_entity_poly.entity_id
_entity_poly.type
_entity_poly.pdbx_seq_one_letter_code
_entity_poly.pdbx_strand_id
1 'polypeptide(L)'
;EAIALALGLYKLMPKAIALRQFAEQPDERFISGLPEKEIKILRRLFKHGRRAGFAQGIVVCHSTPDVWVPSKFAGWDAIEPCPPPEAKYRIGRTMFETDTLPSDWVQRCNRMDEIWVPTSFHKESFTA
;
A
#
# COMPACT_ATOMS: atom_id res chain seq x y z
N GLU A 1 -1.12 9.61 5.42
CA GLU A 1 -1.03 9.56 3.95
C GLU A 1 -1.97 8.53 3.29
N ALA A 2 -1.92 7.26 3.73
CA ALA A 2 -2.71 6.17 3.15
C ALA A 2 -4.22 6.44 3.03
N ILE A 3 -4.83 7.07 4.05
CA ILE A 3 -6.26 7.43 4.01
C ILE A 3 -6.54 8.45 2.91
N ALA A 4 -5.69 9.47 2.75
CA ALA A 4 -5.87 10.48 1.72
C ALA A 4 -5.78 9.87 0.32
N LEU A 5 -4.83 8.95 0.08
CA LEU A 5 -4.75 8.18 -1.16
C LEU A 5 -6.03 7.38 -1.39
N ALA A 6 -6.48 6.62 -0.40
CA ALA A 6 -7.67 5.77 -0.50
C ALA A 6 -8.93 6.59 -0.81
N LEU A 7 -9.13 7.72 -0.12
CA LEU A 7 -10.26 8.62 -0.35
C LEU A 7 -10.17 9.31 -1.72
N GLY A 8 -8.97 9.68 -2.16
CA GLY A 8 -8.73 10.23 -3.50
C GLY A 8 -9.10 9.24 -4.60
N LEU A 9 -8.60 8.00 -4.50
CA LEU A 9 -8.95 6.94 -5.42
C LEU A 9 -10.44 6.60 -5.37
N TYR A 10 -11.08 6.60 -4.19
CA TYR A 10 -12.52 6.41 -4.09
C TYR A 10 -13.31 7.49 -4.83
N LYS A 11 -12.86 8.75 -4.81
CA LYS A 11 -13.50 9.84 -5.58
C LYS A 11 -13.39 9.61 -7.09
N LEU A 12 -12.26 9.09 -7.56
CA LEU A 12 -12.00 8.86 -8.99
C LEU A 12 -12.67 7.58 -9.51
N MET A 13 -12.64 6.50 -8.73
CA MET A 13 -13.05 5.16 -9.14
C MET A 13 -13.82 4.38 -8.05
N PRO A 14 -15.00 4.87 -7.61
CA PRO A 14 -15.70 4.38 -6.41
C PRO A 14 -16.17 2.92 -6.47
N LYS A 15 -16.18 2.29 -7.65
CA LYS A 15 -16.62 0.90 -7.88
C LYS A 15 -15.46 -0.08 -8.13
N ALA A 16 -14.23 0.42 -8.30
CA ALA A 16 -13.10 -0.37 -8.77
C ALA A 16 -11.92 -0.37 -7.78
N ILE A 17 -12.14 0.08 -6.54
CA ILE A 17 -11.14 0.08 -5.47
C ILE A 17 -11.61 -0.76 -4.27
N ALA A 18 -10.66 -1.47 -3.67
CA ALA A 18 -10.80 -2.18 -2.42
C ALA A 18 -9.58 -1.88 -1.52
N LEU A 19 -9.73 -2.02 -0.20
CA LEU A 19 -8.62 -1.82 0.74
C LEU A 19 -8.40 -3.08 1.57
N ARG A 20 -7.13 -3.37 1.84
CA ARG A 20 -6.68 -4.33 2.84
C ARG A 20 -5.60 -3.68 3.70
N GLN A 21 -5.65 -3.96 4.99
CA GLN A 21 -4.60 -3.55 5.92
C GLN A 21 -3.51 -4.61 5.88
N PHE A 22 -2.25 -4.18 5.80
CA PHE A 22 -1.10 -5.07 5.90
C PHE A 22 -0.05 -4.45 6.84
N ALA A 23 0.95 -5.25 7.22
CA ALA A 23 2.00 -4.85 8.15
C ALA A 23 1.45 -4.49 9.54
N GLU A 24 1.30 -3.20 9.82
CA GLU A 24 0.82 -2.72 11.11
C GLU A 24 -0.67 -3.01 11.33
N GLN A 25 -1.04 -3.17 12.60
CA GLN A 25 -2.44 -3.31 13.00
C GLN A 25 -3.15 -1.95 12.91
N PRO A 26 -4.46 -1.94 12.58
CA PRO A 26 -5.21 -0.70 12.54
C PRO A 26 -5.35 -0.09 13.95
N ASP A 27 -5.24 1.24 14.04
CA ASP A 27 -5.52 1.99 15.27
C ASP A 27 -6.98 2.46 15.29
N GLU A 28 -7.81 1.76 16.07
CA GLU A 28 -9.24 2.09 16.24
C GLU A 28 -9.48 3.47 16.86
N ARG A 29 -8.57 3.97 17.72
CA ARG A 29 -8.70 5.31 18.31
C ARG A 29 -8.52 6.37 17.23
N PHE A 30 -7.49 6.21 16.41
CA PHE A 30 -7.27 7.08 15.26
C PHE A 30 -8.45 7.04 14.29
N ILE A 31 -8.95 5.85 13.94
CA ILE A 31 -10.09 5.67 13.03
C ILE A 31 -11.36 6.34 13.59
N SER A 32 -11.59 6.24 14.90
CA SER A 32 -12.76 6.86 15.55
C SER A 32 -12.73 8.39 15.51
N GLY A 33 -11.56 9.00 15.34
CA GLY A 33 -11.39 10.45 15.21
C GLY A 33 -11.64 11.01 13.80
N LEU A 34 -11.86 10.15 12.80
CA LEU A 34 -12.10 10.58 11.42
C LEU A 34 -13.54 11.09 11.20
N PRO A 35 -13.79 11.95 10.20
CA PRO A 35 -15.15 12.34 9.83
C PRO A 35 -16.04 11.13 9.52
N GLU A 36 -17.29 11.13 9.97
CA GLU A 36 -18.20 9.97 9.81
C GLU A 36 -18.32 9.46 8.36
N LYS A 37 -18.33 10.39 7.40
CA LYS A 37 -18.42 10.07 5.97
C LYS A 37 -17.20 9.26 5.52
N GLU A 38 -16.01 9.61 6.00
CA GLU A 38 -14.76 8.91 5.69
C GLU A 38 -14.76 7.51 6.33
N ILE A 39 -15.16 7.40 7.59
CA ILE A 39 -15.31 6.11 8.28
C ILE A 39 -16.25 5.18 7.50
N LYS A 40 -17.40 5.68 7.03
CA LYS A 40 -18.37 4.92 6.21
C LYS A 40 -17.75 4.44 4.91
N ILE A 41 -16.96 5.28 4.23
CA ILE A 41 -16.25 4.91 3.00
C ILE A 41 -15.19 3.85 3.28
N LEU A 42 -14.29 4.07 4.25
CA LEU A 42 -13.21 3.15 4.59
C LEU A 42 -13.75 1.77 4.97
N ARG A 43 -14.77 1.71 5.85
CA ARG A 43 -15.43 0.44 6.23
C ARG A 43 -15.99 -0.30 5.02
N ARG A 44 -16.59 0.41 4.06
CA ARG A 44 -17.10 -0.18 2.82
C ARG A 44 -15.96 -0.77 1.99
N LEU A 45 -14.85 -0.04 1.82
CA LEU A 45 -13.70 -0.48 1.04
C LEU A 45 -12.98 -1.68 1.68
N PHE A 46 -12.81 -1.71 3.00
CA PHE A 46 -12.27 -2.86 3.72
C PHE A 46 -13.20 -4.09 3.66
N LYS A 47 -14.52 -3.89 3.71
CA LYS A 47 -15.48 -4.98 3.49
C LYS A 47 -15.36 -5.55 2.07
N HIS A 48 -15.12 -4.71 1.07
CA HIS A 48 -14.89 -5.16 -0.30
C HIS A 48 -13.56 -5.90 -0.43
N GLY A 49 -12.48 -5.38 0.16
CA GLY A 49 -11.14 -5.99 0.11
C GLY A 49 -11.10 -7.41 0.66
N ARG A 50 -11.78 -7.67 1.78
CA ARG A 50 -11.91 -9.03 2.36
C ARG A 50 -12.56 -10.06 1.43
N ARG A 51 -13.31 -9.62 0.42
CA ARG A 51 -14.02 -10.49 -0.54
C ARG A 51 -13.37 -10.50 -1.92
N ALA A 52 -12.62 -9.47 -2.25
CA ALA A 52 -11.96 -9.35 -3.54
C ALA A 52 -10.76 -10.30 -3.61
N GLY A 53 -10.68 -11.10 -4.68
CA GLY A 53 -9.47 -11.86 -4.99
C GLY A 53 -8.41 -10.97 -5.63
N PHE A 54 -7.13 -11.33 -5.47
CA PHE A 54 -6.00 -10.57 -6.04
C PHE A 54 -5.72 -10.89 -7.51
N ALA A 55 -6.21 -12.04 -8.00
CA ALA A 55 -5.85 -12.63 -9.29
C ALA A 55 -6.37 -11.87 -10.53
N GLN A 56 -7.17 -10.82 -10.37
CA GLN A 56 -7.75 -10.06 -11.49
C GLN A 56 -7.50 -8.54 -11.38
N GLY A 57 -6.65 -8.09 -10.45
CA GLY A 57 -6.46 -6.66 -10.19
C GLY A 57 -5.01 -6.22 -10.14
N ILE A 58 -4.84 -4.89 -10.13
CA ILE A 58 -3.59 -4.20 -9.78
C ILE A 58 -3.54 -4.10 -8.26
N VAL A 59 -2.43 -4.52 -7.64
CA VAL A 59 -2.20 -4.33 -6.21
C VAL A 59 -1.20 -3.20 -6.01
N VAL A 60 -1.62 -2.18 -5.25
CA VAL A 60 -0.75 -1.07 -4.86
C VAL A 60 -0.37 -1.25 -3.39
N CYS A 61 0.88 -1.65 -3.14
CA CYS A 61 1.46 -1.70 -1.80
C CYS A 61 1.91 -0.30 -1.41
N HIS A 62 1.15 0.35 -0.53
CA HIS A 62 1.47 1.70 -0.08
C HIS A 62 2.08 1.71 1.31
N SER A 63 3.42 1.72 1.38
CA SER A 63 4.23 1.90 2.59
C SER A 63 5.69 2.11 2.20
N THR A 64 6.59 2.21 3.18
CA THR A 64 8.03 2.05 2.95
C THR A 64 8.36 0.61 2.50
N PRO A 65 9.43 0.40 1.69
CA PRO A 65 9.77 -0.92 1.17
C PRO A 65 10.11 -1.97 2.20
N ASP A 66 10.63 -1.60 3.38
CA ASP A 66 10.99 -2.54 4.45
C ASP A 66 9.84 -3.41 4.96
N VAL A 67 8.59 -2.96 4.82
CA VAL A 67 7.42 -3.76 5.21
C VAL A 67 6.81 -4.56 4.06
N TRP A 68 7.35 -4.43 2.83
CA TRP A 68 6.93 -5.25 1.69
C TRP A 68 7.56 -6.64 1.77
N VAL A 69 6.91 -7.63 1.13
CA VAL A 69 7.37 -9.02 1.12
C VAL A 69 8.74 -9.14 0.43
N PRO A 70 9.76 -9.69 1.12
CA PRO A 70 9.73 -10.28 2.45
C PRO A 70 9.89 -9.20 3.53
N SER A 71 8.95 -9.12 4.47
CA SER A 71 8.98 -8.04 5.47
C SER A 71 10.28 -8.10 6.29
N LYS A 72 10.86 -6.93 6.59
CA LYS A 72 11.96 -6.79 7.54
C LYS A 72 11.54 -7.17 8.95
N PHE A 73 10.25 -7.00 9.27
CA PHE A 73 9.67 -7.27 10.58
C PHE A 73 8.98 -8.63 10.57
N ALA A 74 9.41 -9.52 11.47
CA ALA A 74 8.92 -10.89 11.54
C ALA A 74 7.40 -10.94 11.75
N GLY A 75 6.71 -11.69 10.89
CA GLY A 75 5.27 -11.93 10.96
C GLY A 75 4.38 -10.84 10.34
N TRP A 76 4.93 -9.71 9.92
CA TRP A 76 4.16 -8.59 9.34
C TRP A 76 3.57 -8.91 7.96
N ASP A 77 4.11 -9.92 7.28
CA ASP A 77 3.63 -10.45 6.01
C ASP A 77 2.88 -11.79 6.13
N ALA A 78 2.52 -12.23 7.35
CA ALA A 78 1.91 -13.54 7.57
C ALA A 78 0.41 -13.64 7.22
N ILE A 79 -0.35 -12.55 7.36
CA ILE A 79 -1.83 -12.57 7.23
C ILE A 79 -2.28 -11.90 5.93
N GLU A 80 -1.74 -10.74 5.62
CA GLU A 80 -2.07 -9.96 4.40
C GLU A 80 -0.76 -9.48 3.75
N PRO A 81 0.08 -10.38 3.20
CA PRO A 81 1.34 -9.99 2.58
C PRO A 81 1.11 -8.96 1.46
N CYS A 82 1.98 -7.95 1.37
CA CYS A 82 2.00 -7.02 0.25
C CYS A 82 3.38 -6.98 -0.42
N PRO A 83 3.52 -7.31 -1.72
CA PRO A 83 2.44 -7.76 -2.60
C PRO A 83 1.99 -9.20 -2.26
N PRO A 84 0.71 -9.54 -2.41
CA PRO A 84 0.26 -10.90 -2.25
C PRO A 84 0.80 -11.76 -3.41
N PRO A 85 1.13 -13.05 -3.18
CA PRO A 85 1.71 -13.91 -4.20
C PRO A 85 0.88 -13.97 -5.50
N GLU A 86 -0.45 -13.95 -5.39
CA GLU A 86 -1.40 -14.05 -6.49
C GLU A 86 -1.63 -12.73 -7.25
N ALA A 87 -1.01 -11.62 -6.82
CA ALA A 87 -1.09 -10.36 -7.53
C ALA A 87 -0.49 -10.50 -8.94
N LYS A 88 -1.28 -10.14 -9.96
CA LYS A 88 -0.84 -10.13 -11.36
C LYS A 88 0.00 -8.92 -11.73
N TYR A 89 -0.24 -7.80 -11.06
CA TYR A 89 0.48 -6.55 -11.28
C TYR A 89 0.69 -5.86 -9.93
N ARG A 90 1.94 -5.57 -9.61
CA ARG A 90 2.41 -5.18 -8.29
C ARG A 90 3.06 -3.81 -8.37
N ILE A 91 2.47 -2.85 -7.68
CA ILE A 91 2.98 -1.48 -7.64
C ILE A 91 3.40 -1.16 -6.22
N GLY A 92 4.66 -0.81 -6.03
CA GLY A 92 5.14 -0.25 -4.77
C GLY A 92 4.96 1.26 -4.77
N ARG A 93 4.03 1.80 -3.99
CA ARG A 93 3.89 3.25 -3.81
C ARG A 93 4.54 3.66 -2.51
N THR A 94 5.65 4.37 -2.60
CA THR A 94 6.46 4.71 -1.43
C THR A 94 6.85 6.17 -1.37
N MET A 95 7.07 6.64 -0.15
CA MET A 95 7.66 7.94 0.16
C MET A 95 8.80 7.69 1.13
N PHE A 96 9.98 8.21 0.82
CA PHE A 96 11.11 8.15 1.72
C PHE A 96 11.97 9.39 1.54
N GLU A 97 11.97 10.24 2.57
CA GLU A 97 12.59 11.57 2.55
C GLU A 97 14.12 11.46 2.76
N THR A 98 14.80 10.68 1.92
CA THR A 98 16.26 10.57 1.92
C THR A 98 16.80 10.61 0.49
N ASP A 99 18.09 10.88 0.37
CA ASP A 99 18.82 10.96 -0.89
C ASP A 99 19.28 9.59 -1.44
N THR A 100 19.30 8.56 -0.59
CA THR A 100 19.75 7.21 -0.92
C THR A 100 18.81 6.12 -0.41
N LEU A 101 18.76 4.98 -1.13
CA LEU A 101 17.99 3.80 -0.74
C LEU A 101 18.83 2.78 0.03
N PRO A 102 18.32 2.24 1.15
CA PRO A 102 18.92 1.06 1.78
C PRO A 102 18.99 -0.12 0.81
N SER A 103 20.09 -0.87 0.83
CA SER A 103 20.31 -1.98 -0.10
C SER A 103 19.25 -3.09 0.01
N ASP A 104 18.69 -3.30 1.21
CA ASP A 104 17.62 -4.24 1.43
C ASP A 104 16.26 -3.72 0.89
N TRP A 105 16.10 -2.41 0.70
CA TRP A 105 14.91 -1.84 0.05
C TRP A 105 14.94 -2.07 -1.45
N VAL A 106 16.12 -1.92 -2.07
CA VAL A 106 16.32 -2.17 -3.52
C VAL A 106 15.82 -3.57 -3.91
N GLN A 107 16.15 -4.59 -3.11
CA GLN A 107 15.72 -5.96 -3.37
C GLN A 107 14.19 -6.12 -3.36
N ARG A 108 13.48 -5.33 -2.55
CA ARG A 108 12.01 -5.37 -2.45
C ARG A 108 11.35 -4.54 -3.55
N CYS A 109 11.94 -3.39 -3.88
CA CYS A 109 11.53 -2.59 -5.03
C CYS A 109 11.61 -3.41 -6.33
N ASN A 110 12.70 -4.17 -6.53
CA ASN A 110 12.91 -5.02 -7.71
C ASN A 110 11.96 -6.23 -7.81
N ARG A 111 11.10 -6.46 -6.81
CA ARG A 111 10.02 -7.48 -6.86
C ARG A 111 8.68 -6.91 -7.31
N MET A 112 8.59 -5.59 -7.45
CA MET A 112 7.42 -4.90 -7.99
C MET A 112 7.55 -4.76 -9.51
N ASP A 113 6.42 -4.62 -10.18
CA ASP A 113 6.36 -4.30 -11.62
C ASP A 113 6.57 -2.80 -11.85
N GLU A 114 6.10 -1.95 -10.92
CA GLU A 114 6.33 -0.51 -10.93
C GLU A 114 6.58 0.04 -9.53
N ILE A 115 7.34 1.14 -9.47
CA ILE A 115 7.51 1.95 -8.25
C ILE A 115 6.96 3.35 -8.50
N TRP A 116 6.03 3.77 -7.64
CA TRP A 116 5.42 5.09 -7.66
C TRP A 116 5.94 5.93 -6.51
N VAL A 117 6.50 7.09 -6.85
CA VAL A 117 7.03 8.07 -5.91
C VAL A 117 6.39 9.44 -6.18
N PRO A 118 6.26 10.32 -5.17
CA PRO A 118 5.49 11.56 -5.31
C PRO A 118 6.24 12.67 -6.06
N THR A 119 7.55 12.57 -6.26
CA THR A 119 8.38 13.65 -6.82
C THR A 119 9.43 13.13 -7.80
N SER A 120 9.88 14.00 -8.71
CA SER A 120 10.98 13.68 -9.65
C SER A 120 12.30 13.41 -8.92
N PHE A 121 12.57 14.10 -7.81
CA PHE A 121 13.75 13.83 -6.96
C PHE A 121 13.80 12.38 -6.49
N HIS A 122 12.70 11.86 -5.92
CA HIS A 122 12.64 10.46 -5.52
C HIS A 122 12.73 9.52 -6.73
N LYS A 123 12.20 9.91 -7.89
CA LYS A 123 12.33 9.09 -9.10
C LYS A 123 13.81 8.92 -9.45
N GLU A 124 14.59 10.00 -9.40
CA GLU A 124 16.04 9.96 -9.64
C GLU A 124 16.73 9.04 -8.62
N SER A 125 16.48 9.23 -7.31
CA SER A 125 17.05 8.38 -6.24
C SER A 125 16.71 6.89 -6.36
N PHE A 126 15.54 6.53 -6.91
CA PHE A 126 15.13 5.14 -7.12
C PHE A 126 15.65 4.53 -8.43
N THR A 127 16.22 5.34 -9.33
CA THR A 127 16.74 4.90 -10.63
C THR A 127 18.27 5.03 -10.78
N ALA A 128 18.93 5.68 -9.83
CA ALA A 128 20.39 5.80 -9.76
C ALA A 128 21.04 4.47 -9.37
#